data_AF-A0A453CYI8-F1
#
_entry.id   AF-A0A453CYI8-F1
#
_cell.length_a   1.000
_cell.length_b   1.000
_cell.length_c   1.000
_cell.angle_alpha   90.00
_cell.angle_beta   90.00
_cell.angle_gamma   90.00
#
_symmetry.space_group_name_H-M   'P 1'
#
loop_
_entity.id
_entity.type
_entity.pdbx_description
1 polymer ?
#
loop_
_entity_poly.entity_id
_entity_poly.type
_entity_poly.pdbx_seq_one_letter_code
_entity_poly.pdbx_strand_id
1 'polypeptide(L)' 'MILHYRCYARLPLRSANCRKKKCGHSNDIRPKEKLRPH' A
#
# COMPACT_ATOMS: atom_id res chain seq x y z
N MET A 1 -3.59 -1.85 -7.04
CA MET A 1 -2.41 -1.92 -6.15
C MET A 1 -2.59 -0.88 -5.05
N ILE A 2 -2.15 -1.19 -3.84
CA ILE A 2 -2.18 -0.27 -2.69
C ILE A 2 -0.75 0.04 -2.26
N LEU A 3 -0.53 1.19 -1.65
CA LEU A 3 0.76 1.68 -1.21
C LEU A 3 0.70 1.94 0.29
N HIS A 4 1.67 1.44 1.05
CA HIS A 4 1.75 1.78 2.47
C HIS A 4 2.43 3.13 2.67
N TYR A 5 1.84 4.02 3.49
CA TYR A 5 2.30 5.40 3.69
C TYR A 5 3.75 5.49 4.17
N ARG A 6 4.08 4.71 5.20
CA ARG A 6 5.36 4.85 5.91
C ARG A 6 6.55 4.18 5.20
N CYS A 7 6.27 3.22 4.32
CA CYS A 7 7.31 2.39 3.71
C CYS A 7 7.29 2.38 2.19
N TYR A 8 6.28 3.01 1.58
CA TYR A 8 6.03 3.07 0.14
C TYR A 8 6.07 1.69 -0.54
N ALA A 9 5.77 0.63 0.21
CA ALA A 9 5.72 -0.71 -0.32
C ALA A 9 4.46 -0.87 -1.18
N ARG A 10 4.62 -1.42 -2.39
CA ARG A 10 3.50 -1.81 -3.24
C ARG A 10 2.93 -3.11 -2.72
N LEU A 11 1.65 -3.10 -2.36
CA LEU A 11 0.91 -4.21 -1.80
C LEU A 11 -0.22 -4.66 -2.76
N PRO A 12 -0.60 -5.95 -2.69
CA PRO A 12 -1.72 -6.47 -3.47
C PRO A 12 -3.03 -5.84 -2.98
N LEU A 13 -4.01 -5.70 -3.88
CA LEU A 13 -5.25 -4.94 -3.64
C LEU A 13 -6.07 -5.45 -2.44
N ARG A 14 -5.90 -6.72 -2.07
CA ARG A 14 -6.61 -7.39 -0.96
C ARG A 14 -5.80 -7.43 0.35
N SER A 15 -4.60 -6.84 0.40
CA SER A 15 -3.82 -6.83 1.64
C SER A 15 -4.44 -5.82 2.59
N ALA A 16 -4.80 -6.23 3.81
CA ALA A 16 -5.11 -5.29 4.89
C ALA A 16 -3.81 -4.71 5.46
N ASN A 17 -2.90 -5.59 5.89
CA ASN A 17 -1.66 -5.19 6.57
C ASN A 17 -0.46 -5.08 5.62
N CYS A 18 0.49 -4.22 5.99
CA CYS A 18 1.81 -4.11 5.37
C CYS A 18 2.65 -5.38 5.63
N ARG A 19 3.30 -5.93 4.59
CA ARG A 19 4.14 -7.13 4.71
C ARG A 19 5.54 -6.89 5.29
N LYS A 20 5.94 -5.63 5.50
CA LYS A 20 7.33 -5.30 5.87
C LYS A 20 7.47 -5.20 7.39
N LYS A 21 8.53 -5.77 7.96
CA LYS A 21 8.81 -5.62 9.41
C LYS A 21 9.10 -4.17 9.80
N LYS A 22 9.74 -3.39 8.92
CA LYS A 22 10.06 -1.96 9.17
C LYS A 22 8.84 -1.05 9.39
N CYS A 23 7.68 -1.42 8.86
CA CYS A 23 6.41 -0.69 9.07
C CYS A 23 5.63 -1.24 10.27
N GLY A 24 6.16 -2.23 11.01
CA GLY A 24 5.46 -2.87 12.12
C GLY A 24 4.18 -3.60 11.71
N HIS A 25 4.06 -4.01 10.44
CA HIS A 25 2.84 -4.57 9.88
C HIS A 25 1.59 -3.66 9.95
N SER A 26 1.78 -2.34 9.99
CA SER A 26 0.68 -1.38 10.06
C SER A 26 -0.30 -1.50 8.86
N ASN A 27 -1.54 -1.07 9.11
CA ASN A 27 -2.63 -0.97 8.14
C ASN A 27 -2.72 0.42 7.48
N ASP A 28 -1.67 1.25 7.60
CA ASP A 28 -1.60 2.58 6.97
C ASP A 28 -1.36 2.47 5.45
N ILE A 29 -2.31 1.86 4.75
CA ILE A 29 -2.30 1.64 3.30
C ILE A 29 -3.28 2.58 2.60
N ARG A 30 -2.87 3.10 1.44
CA ARG A 30 -3.72 3.89 0.54
C ARG A 30 -3.87 3.24 -0.82
N PRO A 31 -5.03 3.37 -1.49
CA PRO A 31 -5.15 3.06 -2.91
C PRO A 31 -4.16 3.91 -3.72
N LYS A 32 -3.46 3.29 -4.67
CA LYS A 32 -2.72 4.07 -5.67
C LYS A 32 -3.74 4.67 -6.64
N GLU A 33 -3.63 5.96 -6.92
CA GLU A 33 -4.41 6.59 -7.98
C GLU A 33 -4.19 5.84 -9.29
N LYS A 34 -5.29 5.52 -9.97
CA LYS A 34 -5.25 4.98 -11.32
C LYS A 34 -5.06 6.17 -12.27
N LEU A 35 -4.02 6.10 -13.09
CA LEU A 35 -3.87 7.03 -14.21
C LEU A 35 -5.12 6.86 -15.09
N ARG A 36 -5.91 7.93 -15.25
CA ARG A 36 -7.01 7.95 -16.22
C ARG A 36 -6.38 8.32 -17.58
N PRO A 37 -6.41 7.44 -18.59
CA PRO A 37 -6.09 7.87 -19.95
C PRO A 37 -7.18 8.83 -20.45
N HIS A 38 -6.78 9.92 -21.10
CA HIS A 38 -7.67 10.80 -21.87
C HIS A 38 -7.89 10.20 -23.26
#